data_AF-A0AAD5DEM7-F1
#
_entry.id   AF-A0AAD5DEM7-F1
#
_cell.length_a   1.000
_cell.length_b   1.000
_cell.length_c   1.000
_cell.angle_alpha   90.00
_cell.angle_beta   90.00
_cell.angle_gamma   90.00
#
_symmetry.space_group_name_H-M   'P 1'
#
loop_
_entity.id
_entity.type
_entity.pdbx_description
1 polymer ?
#
loop_
_entity_poly.entity_id
_entity_poly.type
_entity_poly.pdbx_seq_one_letter_code
_entity_poly.pdbx_strand_id
1 'polypeptide(L)'
;RLINSDEIQSVVKPQKTGTARAALKKNPLRNLGALLKLNPYAKVARRAELLAAQKGAKSAKVEAARKAKAAARPAVKKVSKAFYSTMITDSDYVGEDYEVFSSWLGTTQ
;
A
#
# COMPACT_ATOMS: atom_id res chain seq x y z
N ARG A 1 -40.51 62.92 8.48
CA ARG A 1 -40.05 61.54 8.14
C ARG A 1 -40.89 60.56 8.94
N LEU A 2 -41.99 60.06 8.37
CA LEU A 2 -42.96 59.24 9.11
C LEU A 2 -42.49 57.78 9.26
N ILE A 3 -41.96 57.18 8.18
CA ILE A 3 -41.49 55.78 8.17
C ILE A 3 -40.42 55.47 9.23
N ASN A 4 -39.66 56.46 9.68
CA ASN A 4 -38.60 56.27 10.69
C ASN A 4 -39.06 56.63 12.12
N SER A 5 -40.36 56.85 12.37
CA SER A 5 -40.87 57.04 13.73
C SER A 5 -40.94 55.71 14.49
N ASP A 6 -40.80 55.77 15.83
CA ASP A 6 -40.79 54.58 16.71
C ASP A 6 -42.13 53.83 16.69
N GLU A 7 -43.24 54.55 16.56
CA GLU A 7 -44.59 53.97 16.48
C GLU A 7 -44.70 52.99 15.29
N ILE A 8 -44.01 53.29 14.20
CA ILE A 8 -44.02 52.49 12.98
C ILE A 8 -42.95 51.39 13.07
N GLN A 9 -41.72 51.72 13.46
CA GLN A 9 -40.61 50.75 13.51
C GLN A 9 -40.79 49.67 14.61
N SER A 10 -41.51 49.96 15.70
CA SER A 10 -41.82 48.97 16.75
C SER A 10 -42.79 47.88 16.30
N VAL A 11 -43.65 48.18 15.31
CA VAL A 11 -44.64 47.24 14.77
C VAL A 11 -44.11 46.51 13.53
N VAL A 12 -43.19 47.13 12.78
CA VAL A 12 -42.63 46.58 11.55
C VAL A 12 -41.72 45.38 11.84
N LYS A 13 -41.95 44.28 11.12
CA LYS A 13 -41.05 43.12 11.17
C LYS A 13 -39.73 43.46 10.47
N PRO A 14 -38.59 42.94 10.96
CA PRO A 14 -37.31 43.15 10.30
C PRO A 14 -37.34 42.62 8.88
N GLN A 15 -36.54 43.26 8.01
CA GLN A 15 -36.43 42.84 6.62
C GLN A 15 -35.94 41.40 6.54
N LYS A 16 -36.68 40.56 5.82
CA LYS A 16 -36.25 39.19 5.50
C LYS A 16 -35.05 39.26 4.55
N THR A 17 -34.00 38.49 4.85
CA THR A 17 -32.88 38.34 3.92
C THR A 17 -33.38 37.80 2.59
N GLY A 18 -32.82 38.30 1.49
CA GLY A 18 -33.19 37.88 0.15
C GLY A 18 -33.05 36.36 -0.07
N THR A 19 -33.71 35.85 -1.11
CA THR A 19 -33.61 34.44 -1.49
C THR A 19 -32.27 34.16 -2.15
N ALA A 20 -31.61 33.08 -1.74
CA ALA A 20 -30.45 32.59 -2.46
C ALA A 20 -30.85 32.14 -3.87
N ARG A 21 -30.00 32.40 -4.86
CA ARG A 21 -30.21 31.88 -6.22
C ARG A 21 -30.24 30.35 -6.20
N ALA A 22 -31.14 29.77 -7.01
CA ALA A 22 -31.25 28.33 -7.12
C ALA A 22 -29.92 27.73 -7.61
N ALA A 23 -29.43 26.73 -6.89
CA ALA A 23 -28.21 26.02 -7.29
C ALA A 23 -28.46 25.16 -8.53
N LEU A 24 -27.46 25.05 -9.41
CA LEU A 24 -27.53 24.18 -10.57
C LEU A 24 -27.68 22.70 -10.14
N LYS A 25 -28.57 21.96 -10.79
CA LYS A 25 -28.78 20.52 -10.54
C LYS A 25 -27.57 19.71 -11.05
N LYS A 26 -26.74 19.21 -10.14
CA LYS A 26 -25.58 18.36 -10.47
C LYS A 26 -26.01 16.90 -10.64
N ASN A 27 -25.50 16.22 -11.68
CA ASN A 27 -25.75 14.80 -11.89
C ASN A 27 -24.92 13.94 -10.90
N PRO A 28 -25.54 13.14 -10.02
CA PRO A 28 -24.83 12.35 -9.00
C PRO A 28 -23.98 11.23 -9.59
N LEU A 29 -24.33 10.67 -10.75
CA LEU A 29 -23.52 9.62 -11.39
C LEU A 29 -22.18 10.17 -11.92
N ARG A 30 -22.14 11.47 -12.21
CA ARG A 30 -20.97 12.15 -12.78
C ARG A 30 -20.22 13.00 -11.74
N ASN A 31 -20.91 13.41 -10.67
CA ASN A 31 -20.35 14.26 -9.61
C ASN A 31 -20.34 13.54 -8.27
N LEU A 32 -19.14 13.18 -7.79
CA LEU A 32 -18.97 12.47 -6.52
C LEU A 32 -19.56 13.22 -5.33
N GLY A 33 -19.43 14.55 -5.26
CA GLY A 33 -19.98 15.33 -4.15
C GLY A 33 -21.50 15.25 -4.06
N ALA A 34 -22.19 15.27 -5.20
CA ALA A 34 -23.63 15.06 -5.28
C ALA A 34 -24.01 13.60 -4.96
N LEU A 35 -23.23 12.62 -5.45
CA LEU A 35 -23.41 11.20 -5.12
C LEU A 35 -23.33 10.96 -3.62
N LEU A 36 -22.32 11.51 -2.96
CA LEU A 36 -22.07 11.28 -1.53
C LEU A 36 -23.13 11.93 -0.63
N LYS A 37 -23.70 13.07 -1.05
CA LYS A 37 -24.83 13.69 -0.36
C LYS A 37 -26.09 12.82 -0.45
N LEU A 38 -26.30 12.15 -1.59
CA LEU A 38 -27.45 11.28 -1.81
C LEU A 38 -27.25 9.89 -1.17
N ASN A 39 -26.06 9.32 -1.30
CA ASN A 39 -25.67 8.01 -0.79
C ASN A 39 -24.33 8.10 -0.05
N PRO A 40 -24.33 8.17 1.29
CA PRO A 40 -23.11 8.25 2.09
C PRO A 40 -22.26 6.98 2.00
N TYR A 41 -22.89 5.80 1.82
CA TYR A 41 -22.20 4.52 1.72
C TYR A 41 -21.45 4.33 0.41
N ALA A 42 -21.74 5.14 -0.62
CA ALA A 42 -21.01 5.11 -1.88
C ALA A 42 -19.50 5.34 -1.68
N LYS A 43 -19.10 6.11 -0.66
CA LYS A 43 -17.68 6.30 -0.29
C LYS A 43 -17.02 4.99 0.14
N VAL A 44 -17.73 4.19 0.95
CA VAL A 44 -17.23 2.94 1.52
C VAL A 44 -17.13 1.88 0.43
N ALA A 45 -18.18 1.73 -0.38
CA ALA A 45 -18.19 0.80 -1.51
C ALA A 45 -17.01 1.05 -2.46
N ARG A 46 -16.82 2.29 -2.90
CA ARG A 46 -15.68 2.68 -3.77
C ARG A 46 -14.33 2.39 -3.12
N ARG A 47 -14.20 2.61 -1.81
CA ARG A 47 -12.96 2.33 -1.08
C ARG A 47 -12.69 0.83 -1.01
N ALA A 48 -13.72 0.02 -0.78
CA ALA A 48 -13.61 -1.43 -0.72
C ALA A 48 -13.17 -2.01 -2.08
N GLU A 49 -13.76 -1.53 -3.18
CA GLU A 49 -13.37 -1.90 -4.55
C GLU A 49 -11.89 -1.61 -4.83
N LEU A 50 -11.41 -0.42 -4.48
CA LEU A 50 -10.00 -0.05 -4.65
C LEU A 50 -9.06 -0.93 -3.84
N LEU A 51 -9.41 -1.25 -2.59
CA LEU A 51 -8.62 -2.14 -1.75
C LEU A 51 -8.60 -3.57 -2.31
N ALA A 52 -9.72 -4.06 -2.83
CA ALA A 52 -9.80 -5.37 -3.46
C ALA A 52 -8.92 -5.43 -4.72
N ALA A 53 -8.98 -4.41 -5.59
CA ALA A 53 -8.14 -4.31 -6.77
C ALA A 53 -6.64 -4.28 -6.42
N GLN A 54 -6.25 -3.52 -5.40
CA GLN A 54 -4.87 -3.48 -4.92
C GLN A 54 -4.41 -4.83 -4.33
N LYS A 55 -5.28 -5.53 -3.60
CA LYS A 55 -4.98 -6.86 -3.07
C LYS A 55 -4.75 -7.88 -4.19
N GLY A 56 -5.60 -7.87 -5.22
CA GLY A 56 -5.42 -8.75 -6.39
C GLY A 56 -4.10 -8.50 -7.13
N ALA A 57 -3.72 -7.23 -7.32
CA ALA A 57 -2.44 -6.89 -7.92
C ALA A 57 -1.24 -7.31 -7.05
N LYS A 58 -1.36 -7.21 -5.72
CA LYS A 58 -0.32 -7.65 -4.78
C LYS A 58 -0.20 -9.16 -4.73
N SER A 59 -1.30 -9.91 -4.69
CA SER A 59 -1.27 -11.37 -4.67
C SER A 59 -0.62 -11.92 -5.94
N ALA A 60 -0.94 -11.38 -7.11
CA ALA A 60 -0.29 -11.76 -8.35
C ALA A 60 1.23 -11.54 -8.32
N LYS A 61 1.69 -10.41 -7.79
CA LYS A 61 3.13 -10.13 -7.62
C LYS A 61 3.80 -11.05 -6.61
N VAL A 62 3.14 -11.34 -5.48
CA VAL A 62 3.66 -12.25 -4.45
C VAL A 62 3.76 -13.67 -4.99
N GLU A 63 2.76 -14.14 -5.73
CA GLU A 63 2.76 -15.47 -6.34
C GLU A 63 3.85 -15.58 -7.42
N ALA A 64 4.06 -14.55 -8.23
CA ALA A 64 5.19 -14.51 -9.17
C ALA A 64 6.55 -14.58 -8.44
N ALA A 65 6.72 -13.81 -7.36
CA ALA A 65 7.94 -13.84 -6.56
C ALA A 65 8.16 -15.19 -5.85
N ARG A 66 7.09 -15.84 -5.37
CA ARG A 66 7.14 -17.18 -4.77
C ARG A 66 7.57 -18.23 -5.80
N LYS A 67 7.02 -18.19 -7.02
CA LYS A 67 7.42 -19.09 -8.11
C LYS A 67 8.89 -18.90 -8.50
N ALA A 68 9.35 -17.66 -8.61
CA ALA A 68 10.76 -17.36 -8.88
C ALA A 68 11.69 -17.89 -7.76
N LYS A 69 11.32 -17.68 -6.49
CA LYS A 69 12.07 -18.23 -5.35
C LYS A 69 12.06 -19.76 -5.31
N ALA A 70 10.95 -20.39 -5.67
CA ALA A 70 10.84 -21.84 -5.74
C ALA A 70 11.77 -22.43 -6.81
N ALA A 71 11.89 -21.77 -7.97
CA ALA A 71 12.80 -22.16 -9.04
C ALA A 71 14.29 -22.03 -8.64
N ALA A 72 14.65 -21.03 -7.83
CA ALA A 72 16.02 -20.85 -7.33
C ALA A 72 16.37 -21.78 -6.14
N ARG A 73 15.37 -22.35 -5.46
CA ARG A 73 15.53 -23.20 -4.26
C ARG A 73 16.48 -24.39 -4.41
N PRO A 74 16.49 -25.19 -5.50
CA PRO A 74 17.42 -26.32 -5.63
C PRO A 74 18.88 -25.88 -5.75
N ALA A 75 19.17 -24.77 -6.43
CA ALA A 75 20.53 -24.23 -6.55
C ALA A 75 21.06 -23.77 -5.17
N VAL A 76 20.24 -23.02 -4.43
CA VAL A 76 20.58 -22.57 -3.07
C VAL A 76 20.84 -23.77 -2.13
N LYS A 77 20.04 -24.83 -2.23
CA LYS A 77 20.24 -26.06 -1.42
C LYS A 77 21.55 -26.78 -1.73
N LYS A 78 21.99 -26.79 -3.00
CA LYS A 78 23.29 -27.37 -3.38
C LYS A 78 24.44 -26.58 -2.76
N VAL A 79 24.39 -25.24 -2.87
CA VAL A 79 25.39 -24.35 -2.26
C VAL A 79 25.43 -24.51 -0.75
N SER A 80 24.27 -24.53 -0.08
CA SER A 80 24.23 -24.69 1.39
C SER A 80 24.77 -26.04 1.84
N LYS A 81 24.50 -27.12 1.08
CA LYS A 81 25.01 -28.45 1.40
C LYS A 81 26.53 -28.55 1.19
N ALA A 82 27.05 -27.94 0.14
CA ALA A 82 28.49 -27.87 -0.12
C ALA A 82 29.22 -27.06 0.96
N PHE A 83 28.66 -25.92 1.36
CA PHE A 83 29.19 -25.09 2.46
C PHE A 83 29.18 -25.85 3.81
N TYR A 84 28.11 -26.57 4.11
CA TYR A 84 28.05 -27.35 5.35
C TYR A 84 29.02 -28.54 5.33
N SER A 85 29.18 -29.20 4.19
CA SER A 85 30.15 -30.29 4.03
C SER A 85 31.58 -29.82 4.25
N THR A 86 31.97 -28.69 3.66
CA THR A 86 33.30 -28.10 3.84
C THR A 86 33.56 -27.75 5.30
N MET A 87 32.58 -27.19 6.00
CA MET A 87 32.72 -26.86 7.43
C MET A 87 32.92 -28.08 8.34
N ILE A 88 32.37 -29.24 8.00
CA ILE A 88 32.58 -30.50 8.74
C ILE A 88 33.96 -31.07 8.44
N THR A 89 34.37 -31.07 7.17
CA THR A 89 35.71 -31.50 6.78
C THR A 89 36.77 -30.66 7.52
N ASP A 90 36.54 -29.34 7.63
CA ASP A 90 37.41 -28.38 8.36
C ASP A 90 37.51 -28.64 9.85
N SER A 91 36.45 -29.14 10.49
CA SER A 91 36.50 -29.46 11.92
C SER A 91 37.27 -30.76 12.21
N ASP A 92 37.18 -31.72 11.31
CA ASP A 92 37.73 -33.07 11.53
C ASP A 92 39.18 -33.21 11.04
N TYR A 93 39.73 -32.21 10.33
CA TYR A 93 41.06 -32.24 9.72
C TYR A 93 41.28 -33.44 8.78
N VAL A 94 40.24 -33.89 8.08
CA VAL A 94 40.31 -35.07 7.19
C VAL A 94 39.96 -34.70 5.76
N GLY A 95 40.97 -34.61 4.88
CA GLY A 95 40.84 -34.22 3.46
C GLY A 95 42.20 -33.95 2.81
N GLU A 96 42.29 -34.00 1.47
CA GLU A 96 43.54 -33.79 0.71
C GLU A 96 44.16 -32.40 0.92
N ASP A 97 43.35 -31.44 1.38
CA ASP A 97 43.78 -30.09 1.70
C ASP A 97 44.27 -29.91 3.15
N TYR A 98 44.16 -30.86 4.10
CA TYR A 98 44.75 -30.68 5.46
C TYR A 98 46.27 -30.86 5.50
N GLU A 99 46.88 -31.08 4.34
CA GLU A 99 48.27 -30.74 4.05
C GLU A 99 48.44 -29.21 3.83
N VAL A 100 47.50 -28.34 4.25
CA VAL A 100 47.63 -26.86 4.23
C VAL A 100 48.86 -26.36 5.00
N PHE A 101 49.50 -27.16 5.85
CA PHE A 101 50.80 -26.77 6.40
C PHE A 101 51.83 -26.51 5.29
N SER A 102 51.77 -27.25 4.18
CA SER A 102 52.63 -27.04 3.01
C SER A 102 52.30 -25.75 2.24
N SER A 103 51.02 -25.38 2.12
CA SER A 103 50.60 -24.15 1.45
C SER A 103 50.83 -22.91 2.32
N TRP A 104 50.78 -23.05 3.65
CA TRP A 104 51.14 -22.01 4.62
C TRP A 104 52.66 -21.79 4.71
N LEU A 105 53.47 -22.83 4.51
CA LEU A 105 54.93 -22.74 4.40
C LEU A 105 55.43 -22.39 2.99
N GLY A 106 54.54 -22.27 2.00
CA GLY A 106 54.89 -21.88 0.64
C GLY A 106 55.78 -22.89 -0.12
N THR A 107 55.87 -24.14 0.33
CA THR A 107 56.66 -25.18 -0.33
C THR A 107 55.80 -25.95 -1.32
N THR A 108 55.79 -25.48 -2.55
CA THR A 108 55.44 -26.30 -3.72
C THR A 108 56.66 -27.18 -4.05
N GLN A 109 56.52 -28.51 -4.01
CA GLN A 109 57.33 -29.41 -4.83
C GLN A 109 56.52 -29.83 -6.05
#